data_AF-A0A354Z2R1-F1
#
_entry.id   AF-A0A354Z2R1-F1
#
_cell.length_a   1.000
_cell.length_b   1.000
_cell.length_c   1.000
_cell.angle_alpha   90.00
_cell.angle_beta   90.00
_cell.angle_gamma   90.00
#
_symmetry.space_group_name_H-M   'P 1'
#
loop_
_entity.id
_entity.type
_entity.pdbx_description
1 polymer ?
#
loop_
_entity_poly.entity_id
_entity_poly.type
_entity_poly.pdbx_seq_one_letter_code
_entity_poly.pdbx_strand_id
1 'polypeptide(L)'
;RLGVWFEGSGTAPARCFPPDLLPSHEGAFATTVHKSQGSEYRHVGLVLPSGEAGPALSRQMLYTAFSRARRSIDVFGTPEHLH
;
A
#
# COMPACT_ATOMS: atom_id res chain seq x y z
N ARG A 1 -10.80 21.72 16.07
CA ARG A 1 -11.83 20.79 15.55
C ARG A 1 -11.14 19.85 14.58
N LEU A 2 -11.27 18.54 14.73
CA LEU A 2 -10.61 17.56 13.86
C LEU A 2 -11.37 17.43 12.53
N GLY A 3 -10.67 17.20 11.42
CA GLY A 3 -11.27 17.05 10.10
C GLY A 3 -10.45 16.10 9.23
N VAL A 4 -11.12 15.36 8.35
CA VAL A 4 -10.49 14.43 7.41
C VAL A 4 -10.55 15.00 6.00
N TRP A 5 -9.41 14.98 5.32
CA TRP A 5 -9.24 15.61 4.01
C TRP A 5 -9.11 14.57 2.91
N PHE A 6 -9.85 14.77 1.81
CA PHE A 6 -9.73 13.98 0.59
C PHE A 6 -9.25 14.88 -0.54
N GLU A 7 -8.30 14.35 -1.32
CA GLU A 7 -7.79 15.04 -2.50
C GLU A 7 -8.93 15.29 -3.51
N GLY A 8 -8.91 16.47 -4.14
CA GLY A 8 -9.81 16.78 -5.23
C GLY A 8 -9.34 16.14 -6.53
N SER A 9 -10.25 15.84 -7.45
CA SER A 9 -9.89 15.32 -8.77
C SER A 9 -9.39 16.44 -9.69
N GLY A 10 -8.23 16.27 -10.30
CA GLY A 10 -7.69 17.23 -11.28
C GLY A 10 -7.27 18.55 -10.63
N THR A 11 -7.97 19.64 -10.96
CA THR A 11 -7.73 20.98 -10.38
C THR A 11 -8.65 21.30 -9.21
N ALA A 12 -9.57 20.41 -8.85
CA ALA A 12 -10.47 20.63 -7.73
C ALA A 12 -9.69 20.68 -6.40
N PRO A 13 -10.04 21.58 -5.47
CA PRO A 13 -9.38 21.64 -4.17
C PRO A 13 -9.72 20.41 -3.32
N ALA A 14 -8.86 20.14 -2.34
CA ALA A 14 -9.14 19.12 -1.34
C ALA A 14 -10.41 19.45 -0.55
N ARG A 15 -11.17 18.41 -0.20
CA ARG A 15 -12.45 18.52 0.53
C ARG A 15 -12.27 18.03 1.96
N CYS A 16 -12.83 18.76 2.93
CA CYS A 16 -12.79 18.43 4.35
C CYS A 16 -14.14 17.88 4.82
N PHE A 17 -14.11 16.78 5.55
CA PHE A 17 -15.29 16.14 6.14
C PHE A 17 -15.12 15.98 7.67
N PRO A 18 -16.21 16.12 8.44
CA PRO A 18 -16.27 15.69 9.83
C PRO A 18 -15.96 14.19 9.93
N PRO A 19 -15.14 13.75 10.91
CA PRO A 19 -14.82 12.33 11.10
C PRO A 19 -16.06 11.42 11.27
N ASP A 20 -17.11 11.93 11.93
CA ASP A 20 -18.34 11.19 12.23
C ASP A 20 -19.16 10.81 10.98
N LEU A 21 -18.87 11.41 9.82
CA LEU A 21 -19.52 11.09 8.55
C LEU A 21 -18.77 10.02 7.74
N LEU A 22 -17.59 9.59 8.21
CA LEU A 22 -16.83 8.58 7.49
C LEU A 22 -17.44 7.20 7.71
N PRO A 23 -17.53 6.37 6.65
CA PRO A 23 -17.82 4.95 6.82
C PRO A 23 -16.70 4.27 7.63
N SER A 24 -16.91 2.98 7.95
CA SER A 24 -15.89 2.17 8.61
C SER A 24 -14.54 2.29 7.90
N HIS A 25 -13.51 2.66 8.66
CA HIS A 25 -12.17 2.92 8.16
C HIS A 25 -11.13 2.27 9.06
N GLU A 26 -9.97 1.98 8.49
CA GLU A 26 -8.83 1.38 9.16
C GLU A 26 -7.57 2.22 8.92
N GLY A 27 -6.55 2.03 9.76
CA GLY A 27 -5.25 2.67 9.53
C GLY A 27 -4.62 2.15 8.23
N ALA A 28 -4.15 3.05 7.38
CA ALA A 28 -3.57 2.72 6.07
C ALA A 28 -2.03 2.89 6.02
N PHE A 29 -1.35 2.75 7.17
CA PHE A 29 0.13 2.86 7.24
C PHE A 29 0.85 1.74 6.47
N ALA A 30 0.24 0.56 6.43
CA ALA A 30 0.65 -0.57 5.61
C ALA A 30 -0.61 -1.12 4.93
N THR A 31 -0.45 -1.62 3.71
CA THR A 31 -1.54 -2.24 2.97
C THR A 31 -1.06 -3.53 2.31
N THR A 32 -2.01 -4.38 1.91
CA THR A 32 -1.67 -5.57 1.15
C THR A 32 -1.44 -5.19 -0.30
N VAL A 33 -0.59 -5.96 -1.00
CA VAL A 33 -0.37 -5.76 -2.44
C VAL A 33 -1.70 -5.86 -3.21
N HIS A 34 -2.62 -6.73 -2.79
CA HIS A 34 -3.97 -6.82 -3.38
C HIS A 34 -4.77 -5.52 -3.24
N LYS A 35 -4.78 -4.89 -2.06
CA LYS A 35 -5.48 -3.61 -1.83
C LYS A 35 -4.83 -2.44 -2.57
N SER A 36 -3.57 -2.57 -2.98
CA SER A 36 -2.85 -1.54 -3.74
C SER A 36 -3.10 -1.55 -5.26
N GLN A 37 -3.93 -2.48 -5.77
CA GLN A 37 -4.21 -2.59 -7.21
C GLN A 37 -4.72 -1.27 -7.81
N GLY A 38 -4.11 -0.86 -8.92
CA GLY A 38 -4.41 0.41 -9.61
C GLY A 38 -3.76 1.65 -9.00
N SER A 39 -3.14 1.54 -7.83
CA SER A 39 -2.33 2.61 -7.23
C SER A 39 -0.86 2.46 -7.62
N GLU A 40 -0.13 3.57 -7.61
CA GLU A 40 1.33 3.60 -7.75
C GLU A 40 1.92 4.59 -6.75
N TYR A 41 3.10 4.27 -6.22
CA TYR A 41 3.77 5.05 -5.20
C TYR A 41 5.19 5.40 -5.64
N ARG A 42 5.69 6.55 -5.18
CA ARG A 42 7.08 6.95 -5.48
C ARG A 42 8.08 5.92 -4.95
N HIS A 43 7.89 5.50 -3.71
CA HIS A 43 8.73 4.54 -3.00
C HIS A 43 7.83 3.48 -2.35
N VAL A 44 8.22 2.21 -2.43
CA VAL A 44 7.48 1.09 -1.83
C VAL A 44 8.41 0.32 -0.89
N GLY A 45 7.98 0.10 0.35
CA GLY A 45 8.59 -0.90 1.24
C GLY A 45 7.78 -2.20 1.16
N LEU A 46 8.40 -3.27 0.66
CA LEU A 46 7.79 -4.60 0.57
C LEU A 46 8.26 -5.47 1.73
N VAL A 47 7.34 -5.85 2.61
CA VAL A 47 7.63 -6.74 3.74
C VAL A 47 7.17 -8.16 3.40
N LEU A 48 8.12 -9.09 3.37
CA LEU A 48 7.88 -10.51 3.17
C LEU A 48 7.59 -11.21 4.52
N PRO A 49 6.76 -12.27 4.53
CA PRO A 49 6.53 -13.06 5.73
C PRO A 49 7.83 -13.71 6.23
N SER A 50 7.97 -13.83 7.55
CA SER A 50 9.17 -14.36 8.21
C SER A 50 9.18 -15.90 8.36
N GLY A 51 8.18 -16.60 7.83
CA GLY A 51 8.02 -18.06 7.91
C GLY A 51 7.82 -18.68 6.53
N GLU A 52 7.41 -19.94 6.45
CA GLU A 52 7.22 -20.61 5.14
C GLU A 52 6.38 -19.75 4.18
N ALA A 53 6.88 -19.64 2.95
CA ALA A 53 6.21 -19.00 1.83
C ALA A 53 4.87 -19.70 1.56
N GLY A 54 3.81 -19.27 2.24
CA GLY A 54 2.46 -19.72 1.95
C GLY A 54 2.05 -19.34 0.51
N PRO A 55 0.91 -19.85 0.00
CA PRO A 55 0.47 -19.65 -1.38
C PRO A 55 0.38 -18.17 -1.82
N ALA A 56 0.26 -17.26 -0.86
CA ALA A 56 0.22 -15.83 -1.09
C ALA A 56 1.55 -15.25 -1.60
N LEU A 57 2.70 -15.86 -1.25
CA LEU A 57 4.01 -15.44 -1.72
C LEU A 57 4.33 -16.12 -3.06
N SER A 58 3.85 -15.52 -4.14
CA SER A 58 4.08 -16.00 -5.52
C SER A 58 4.89 -15.01 -6.35
N ARG A 59 5.44 -15.47 -7.48
CA ARG A 59 6.10 -14.58 -8.46
C ARG A 59 5.17 -13.48 -8.97
N GLN A 60 3.88 -13.79 -9.14
CA GLN A 60 2.89 -12.81 -9.58
C GLN A 60 2.64 -11.76 -8.50
N MET A 61 2.58 -12.18 -7.23
CA MET A 61 2.44 -11.26 -6.10
C MET A 61 3.64 -10.29 -6.04
N LEU A 62 4.86 -10.84 -6.12
CA LEU A 62 6.08 -10.04 -6.16
C LEU A 62 6.08 -9.09 -7.35
N TYR A 63 5.85 -9.56 -8.58
CA TYR A 63 5.78 -8.71 -9.76
C TYR A 63 4.77 -7.56 -9.60
N THR A 64 3.61 -7.86 -9.00
CA THR A 64 2.60 -6.84 -8.71
C THR A 64 3.13 -5.82 -7.72
N ALA A 65 3.78 -6.23 -6.64
CA ALA A 65 4.39 -5.31 -5.67
C ALA A 65 5.49 -4.43 -6.30
N PHE A 66 6.35 -5.01 -7.14
CA PHE A 66 7.39 -4.29 -7.86
C PHE A 66 6.82 -3.23 -8.82
N SER A 67 5.76 -3.57 -9.57
CA SER A 67 5.11 -2.61 -10.48
C SER A 67 4.36 -1.48 -9.77
N ARG A 68 4.14 -1.56 -8.45
CA ARG A 68 3.59 -0.42 -7.67
C ARG A 68 4.61 0.69 -7.42
N ALA A 69 5.92 0.39 -7.53
CA ALA A 69 6.97 1.36 -7.27
C ALA A 69 7.33 2.14 -8.55
N ARG A 70 7.24 3.47 -8.50
CA ARG A 70 7.62 4.35 -9.61
C ARG A 70 9.09 4.72 -9.63
N ARG A 71 9.78 4.71 -8.48
CA ARG A 71 11.20 5.09 -8.38
C ARG A 71 12.07 4.07 -7.67
N SER A 72 11.67 3.59 -6.50
CA SER A 72 12.46 2.61 -5.75
C SER A 72 11.57 1.68 -4.93
N ILE A 73 12.12 0.50 -4.66
CA ILE A 73 11.53 -0.50 -3.80
C ILE A 73 12.59 -1.01 -2.81
N ASP A 74 12.22 -1.05 -1.53
CA ASP A 74 13.01 -1.66 -0.47
C ASP A 74 12.32 -2.98 -0.09
N VAL A 75 13.07 -4.08 -0.07
CA VAL A 75 12.52 -5.40 0.26
C VAL A 75 13.05 -5.86 1.62
N PHE A 76 12.14 -6.11 2.54
CA PHE A 76 12.40 -6.60 3.88
C PHE A 76 11.96 -8.06 3.97
N GLY A 77 12.89 -8.95 4.23
CA GLY A 77 12.63 -10.38 4.33
C GLY A 77 13.76 -11.12 5.03
N THR A 78 13.55 -12.40 5.27
CA THR A 78 14.58 -13.29 5.80
C THR A 78 15.48 -13.80 4.65
N PRO A 79 16.72 -14.23 4.92
CA PRO A 79 17.63 -14.72 3.88
C PRO A 79 17.02 -15.83 3.02
N GLU A 80 16.21 -16.71 3.61
CA GLU A 80 15.55 -17.82 2.91
C GLU A 80 14.65 -17.35 1.75
N HIS A 81 14.16 -16.11 1.80
CA HIS A 81 13.31 -15.51 0.77
C HIS A 81 14.07 -14.59 -0.20
N LEU A 82 15.33 -14.28 0.08
CA LEU A 82 16.15 -13.32 -0.69
C LEU A 82 17.29 -13.99 -1.47
N HIS A 83 17.43 -15.31 -1.36
CA HIS A 83 18.34 -16.17 -2.13
C HIS A 83 17.63 -16.85 -3.30
#